data_AF-A0A943XG45-F1
#
_entry.id   AF-A0A943XG45-F1
#
_cell.length_a   1.000
_cell.length_b   1.000
_cell.length_c   1.000
_cell.angle_alpha   90.00
_cell.angle_beta   90.00
_cell.angle_gamma   90.00
#
_symmetry.space_group_name_H-M   'P 1'
#
loop_
_entity.id
_entity.type
_entity.pdbx_description
1 polymer ?
#
loop_
_entity_poly.entity_id
_entity_poly.type
_entity_poly.pdbx_seq_one_letter_code
_entity_poly.pdbx_strand_id
1 'polypeptide(L)'
;MKQEFYDLAKKIADWHTVTFKDADKAGQLLKLDEEFDEWRAETADPEKQITELADCFIVAAALWFRFEAAIGMFTCKAIVKHCADADGELYDAIQKKMTINFNRSWKKQANGSYHH
;
A
#
# COMPACT_ATOMS: atom_id res chain seq x y z
N MET A 1 3.11 -12.93 -9.80
CA MET A 1 3.73 -11.63 -9.45
C MET A 1 5.21 -11.75 -9.70
N LYS A 2 5.83 -10.73 -10.32
CA LYS A 2 7.28 -10.69 -10.54
C LYS A 2 8.03 -10.59 -9.20
N GLN A 3 9.25 -11.10 -9.14
CA GLN A 3 10.04 -11.15 -7.91
C GLN A 3 10.27 -9.76 -7.29
N GLU A 4 10.48 -8.73 -8.12
CA GLU A 4 10.70 -7.35 -7.67
C GLU A 4 9.55 -6.79 -6.83
N PHE A 5 8.30 -7.06 -7.20
CA PHE A 5 7.13 -6.65 -6.44
C PHE A 5 7.01 -7.40 -5.12
N TYR A 6 7.38 -8.68 -5.10
CA TYR A 6 7.41 -9.47 -3.87
C TYR A 6 8.44 -8.89 -2.88
N ASP A 7 9.64 -8.60 -3.36
CA ASP A 7 10.72 -8.04 -2.54
C ASP A 7 10.36 -6.63 -2.06
N LEU A 8 9.72 -5.82 -2.92
CA LEU A 8 9.23 -4.49 -2.56
C LEU A 8 8.14 -4.56 -1.48
N ALA A 9 7.15 -5.44 -1.62
CA ALA A 9 6.10 -5.63 -0.62
C ALA A 9 6.68 -6.03 0.75
N LYS A 10 7.71 -6.88 0.78
CA LYS A 10 8.39 -7.24 2.02
C LYS A 10 9.09 -6.03 2.66
N LYS A 11 9.83 -5.23 1.87
CA LYS A 11 10.48 -4.00 2.36
C LYS A 11 9.48 -2.98 2.91
N ILE A 12 8.32 -2.84 2.27
CA ILE A 12 7.24 -1.98 2.73
C ILE A 12 6.73 -2.44 4.09
N ALA A 13 6.51 -3.74 4.27
CA ALA A 13 6.05 -4.30 5.54
C ALA A 13 7.08 -4.17 6.66
N ASP A 14 8.37 -4.35 6.35
CA ASP A 14 9.46 -4.15 7.31
C ASP A 14 9.49 -2.68 7.80
N TRP A 15 9.40 -1.72 6.88
CA TRP A 15 9.27 -0.30 7.22
C TRP A 15 8.01 -0.04 8.07
N HIS A 16 6.87 -0.55 7.63
CA HIS A 16 5.58 -0.35 8.29
C HIS A 16 5.62 -0.84 9.75
N THR A 17 6.28 -1.98 9.99
CA THR A 17 6.49 -2.54 11.33
C THR A 17 7.27 -1.60 12.25
N VAL A 18 8.30 -0.93 11.72
CA VAL A 18 9.14 -0.01 12.49
C VAL A 18 8.44 1.33 12.73
N THR A 19 7.73 1.85 11.72
CA THR A 19 7.11 3.18 11.74
C THR A 19 5.78 3.20 12.50
N PHE A 20 4.93 2.19 12.29
CA PHE A 20 3.58 2.15 12.86
C PHE A 20 3.46 1.03 13.89
N LYS A 21 4.25 1.09 14.97
CA LYS A 21 4.37 0.00 15.95
C LYS A 21 3.03 -0.46 16.52
N ASP A 22 2.09 0.46 16.69
CA ASP A 22 0.78 0.20 17.28
C ASP A 22 -0.31 -0.13 16.26
N ALA A 23 0.01 -0.13 14.96
CA ALA A 23 -0.95 -0.56 13.94
C ALA A 23 -1.32 -2.03 14.15
N ASP A 24 -2.60 -2.33 13.96
CA ASP A 24 -3.14 -3.68 13.99
C ASP A 24 -3.76 -4.07 12.65
N LYS A 25 -4.10 -5.36 12.54
CA LYS A 25 -4.68 -5.92 11.32
C LYS A 25 -6.03 -5.30 10.97
N ALA A 26 -6.87 -4.98 11.97
CA ALA A 26 -8.21 -4.44 11.72
C ALA A 26 -8.12 -3.01 11.16
N GLY A 27 -7.26 -2.17 11.75
CA GLY A 27 -6.98 -0.83 11.27
C GLY A 27 -6.37 -0.82 9.87
N GLN A 28 -5.52 -1.80 9.53
CA GLN A 28 -5.02 -1.91 8.15
C GLN A 28 -6.06 -2.41 7.15
N LEU A 29 -7.05 -3.22 7.57
CA LEU A 29 -8.17 -3.58 6.70
C LEU A 29 -9.05 -2.37 6.39
N LEU A 30 -9.35 -1.55 7.41
CA LEU A 30 -10.05 -0.28 7.22
C LEU A 30 -9.26 0.65 6.31
N LYS A 31 -7.93 0.75 6.53
CA LYS A 31 -7.08 1.58 5.68
C LYS A 31 -7.08 1.10 4.23
N LEU A 32 -7.08 -0.22 3.99
CA LEU A 32 -7.14 -0.77 2.64
C LEU A 32 -8.47 -0.43 1.94
N ASP A 33 -9.58 -0.44 2.68
CA ASP A 33 -10.90 -0.04 2.18
C ASP A 33 -10.91 1.45 1.78
N GLU A 34 -10.32 2.32 2.61
CA GLU A 34 -10.13 3.74 2.30
C GLU A 34 -9.34 3.94 0.99
N GLU A 35 -8.19 3.28 0.81
CA GLU A 35 -7.39 3.42 -0.42
C GLU A 35 -8.15 2.92 -1.66
N PHE A 36 -8.99 1.87 -1.52
CA PHE A 36 -9.81 1.40 -2.63
C PHE A 36 -10.94 2.37 -2.98
N ASP A 37 -11.52 3.06 -1.98
CA ASP A 37 -12.48 4.13 -2.22
C ASP A 37 -11.84 5.34 -2.91
N GLU A 38 -10.60 5.71 -2.54
CA GLU A 38 -9.81 6.73 -3.23
C GLU A 38 -9.55 6.35 -4.70
N TRP A 39 -9.11 5.12 -4.96
CA TRP A 39 -8.93 4.61 -6.32
C TRP A 39 -10.24 4.61 -7.11
N ARG A 40 -11.34 4.16 -6.51
CA ARG A 40 -12.67 4.12 -7.15
C ARG A 40 -13.18 5.53 -7.49
N ALA A 41 -12.89 6.51 -6.65
CA ALA A 41 -13.31 7.89 -6.86
C ALA A 41 -12.58 8.56 -8.03
N GLU A 42 -11.35 8.13 -8.32
CA GLU A 42 -10.55 8.68 -9.43
C GLU A 42 -10.89 7.99 -10.75
N THR A 43 -11.92 8.48 -11.45
CA THR A 43 -12.38 7.90 -12.72
C THR A 43 -11.82 8.59 -13.96
N ALA A 44 -11.16 9.75 -13.81
CA ALA A 44 -10.87 10.64 -14.93
C ALA A 44 -9.41 10.56 -15.42
N ASP A 45 -8.48 10.16 -14.55
CA ASP A 45 -7.04 10.23 -14.82
C ASP A 45 -6.35 8.87 -14.60
N PRO A 46 -5.94 8.18 -15.68
CA PRO A 46 -5.25 6.89 -15.60
C PRO A 46 -3.95 6.92 -14.79
N GLU A 47 -3.18 8.02 -14.83
CA GLU A 47 -1.93 8.13 -14.07
C GLU A 47 -2.21 8.22 -12.57
N LYS A 48 -3.27 8.94 -12.19
CA LYS A 48 -3.72 8.97 -10.80
C LYS A 48 -4.31 7.64 -10.37
N GLN A 49 -5.05 6.93 -11.23
CA GLN A 49 -5.51 5.58 -10.90
C GLN A 49 -4.35 4.63 -10.53
N ILE A 50 -3.24 4.69 -11.27
CA ILE A 50 -2.04 3.91 -10.93
C ILE A 50 -1.45 4.37 -9.59
N THR A 51 -1.48 5.68 -9.31
CA THR A 51 -1.03 6.25 -8.04
C THR A 51 -1.87 5.75 -6.86
N GLU A 52 -3.19 5.71 -6.98
CA GLU A 52 -4.08 5.21 -5.91
C GLU A 52 -3.96 3.68 -5.75
N LEU A 53 -3.75 2.94 -6.84
CA LEU A 53 -3.42 1.51 -6.76
C LEU A 53 -2.07 1.25 -6.09
N ALA A 54 -1.11 2.17 -6.22
CA ALA A 54 0.16 2.08 -5.51
C ALA A 54 -0.03 2.20 -3.99
N ASP A 55 -0.92 3.08 -3.52
CA ASP A 55 -1.27 3.19 -2.11
C ASP A 55 -2.00 1.94 -1.59
N CYS A 56 -2.96 1.41 -2.38
CA CYS A 56 -3.59 0.11 -2.11
C CYS A 56 -2.54 -1.00 -1.95
N PHE A 57 -1.54 -1.05 -2.83
CA PHE A 57 -0.46 -2.03 -2.77
C PHE A 57 0.38 -1.90 -1.50
N ILE A 58 0.70 -0.67 -1.09
CA ILE A 58 1.50 -0.38 0.12
C ILE A 58 0.77 -0.90 1.37
N VAL A 59 -0.53 -0.63 1.51
CA VAL A 59 -1.32 -1.11 2.65
C VAL A 59 -1.48 -2.62 2.61
N ALA A 60 -1.76 -3.19 1.43
CA ALA A 60 -1.88 -4.63 1.24
C ALA A 60 -0.57 -5.38 1.54
N ALA A 61 0.59 -4.77 1.28
CA ALA A 61 1.90 -5.33 1.60
C ALA A 61 2.11 -5.50 3.11
N ALA A 62 1.71 -4.51 3.91
CA ALA A 62 1.72 -4.62 5.37
C ALA A 62 0.73 -5.70 5.84
N LEU A 63 -0.50 -5.73 5.30
CA LEU A 63 -1.46 -6.80 5.59
C LEU A 63 -0.89 -8.19 5.29
N TRP A 64 -0.17 -8.35 4.19
CA TRP A 64 0.43 -9.62 3.81
C TRP A 64 1.56 -10.02 4.76
N PHE A 65 2.63 -9.24 4.84
CA PHE A 65 3.87 -9.70 5.47
C PHE A 65 3.94 -9.41 6.97
N ARG A 66 3.32 -8.33 7.46
CA ARG A 66 3.31 -8.01 8.90
C ARG A 66 2.18 -8.74 9.63
N PHE A 67 1.00 -8.82 9.02
CA PHE A 67 -0.20 -9.37 9.68
C PHE A 67 -0.65 -10.73 9.14
N GLU A 68 0.14 -11.33 8.23
CA GLU A 68 -0.11 -12.66 7.63
C GLU A 68 -1.53 -12.80 7.07
N ALA A 69 -2.11 -11.70 6.58
CA ALA A 69 -3.46 -11.69 6.06
C ALA A 69 -3.47 -12.12 4.59
N ALA A 70 -4.13 -13.24 4.30
CA ALA A 70 -4.28 -13.77 2.95
C ALA A 70 -4.88 -12.74 1.96
N ILE A 71 -5.74 -11.84 2.44
CA ILE A 71 -6.28 -10.75 1.62
C ILE A 71 -5.19 -9.80 1.13
N GLY A 72 -4.18 -9.47 1.95
CA GLY A 72 -3.04 -8.65 1.53
C GLY A 72 -2.28 -9.30 0.38
N MET A 73 -1.99 -10.61 0.49
CA MET A 73 -1.37 -11.37 -0.59
C MET A 73 -2.19 -11.35 -1.87
N PHE A 74 -3.49 -11.65 -1.75
CA PHE A 74 -4.39 -11.68 -2.89
C PHE A 74 -4.45 -10.32 -3.58
N THR A 75 -4.62 -9.24 -2.80
CA THR A 75 -4.69 -7.87 -3.27
C THR A 75 -3.42 -7.44 -3.99
N CYS A 76 -2.23 -7.63 -3.40
CA CYS A 76 -0.97 -7.29 -4.10
C CYS A 76 -0.85 -8.05 -5.44
N LYS A 77 -1.21 -9.34 -5.48
CA LYS A 77 -1.18 -10.13 -6.72
C LYS A 77 -2.22 -9.66 -7.74
N ALA A 78 -3.41 -9.28 -7.28
CA ALA A 78 -4.49 -8.78 -8.12
C ALA A 78 -4.13 -7.43 -8.74
N ILE A 79 -3.56 -6.50 -7.97
CA ILE A 79 -3.11 -5.18 -8.46
C ILE A 79 -2.04 -5.33 -9.53
N VAL A 80 -0.99 -6.13 -9.26
CA VAL A 80 0.08 -6.36 -10.26
C VAL A 80 -0.48 -7.02 -11.53
N LYS A 81 -1.47 -7.92 -11.40
CA LYS A 81 -2.13 -8.52 -12.55
C LYS A 81 -3.01 -7.52 -13.30
N HIS A 82 -3.69 -6.63 -12.60
CA HIS A 82 -4.54 -5.60 -13.18
C HIS A 82 -3.72 -4.59 -13.99
N CYS A 83 -2.54 -4.22 -13.48
CA CYS A 83 -1.60 -3.33 -14.14
C CYS A 83 -0.57 -4.07 -15.00
N ALA A 84 -0.87 -5.26 -15.54
CA ALA A 84 0.14 -6.07 -16.23
C ALA A 84 0.79 -5.35 -17.44
N ASP A 85 0.02 -4.52 -18.14
CA ASP A 85 0.52 -3.72 -19.29
C ASP A 85 1.21 -2.41 -18.87
N ALA A 86 1.14 -2.06 -17.58
CA ALA A 86 1.69 -0.84 -16.99
C ALA A 86 2.47 -1.15 -15.70
N ASP A 87 3.11 -2.33 -15.63
CA ASP A 87 3.69 -2.80 -14.37
C ASP A 87 4.95 -2.01 -13.97
N GLY A 88 5.70 -1.47 -14.93
CA GLY A 88 6.78 -0.51 -14.68
C GLY A 88 6.25 0.78 -14.03
N GLU A 89 5.15 1.34 -14.56
CA GLU A 89 4.53 2.56 -14.03
C GLU A 89 4.00 2.36 -12.62
N LEU A 90 3.35 1.22 -12.36
CA LEU A 90 2.93 0.83 -11.02
C LEU A 90 4.13 0.72 -10.06
N TYR A 91 5.21 0.05 -10.49
CA TYR A 91 6.39 -0.13 -9.67
C TYR A 91 7.02 1.22 -9.27
N ASP A 92 7.16 2.13 -10.25
CA ASP A 92 7.69 3.48 -10.03
C ASP A 92 6.78 4.31 -9.13
N ALA A 93 5.45 4.20 -9.30
CA ALA A 93 4.47 4.87 -8.44
C ALA A 93 4.58 4.42 -6.97
N ILE A 94 4.72 3.11 -6.72
CA ILE A 94 4.92 2.56 -5.38
C ILE A 94 6.22 3.10 -4.78
N GLN A 95 7.33 3.09 -5.53
CA GLN A 95 8.61 3.61 -5.04
C GLN A 95 8.55 5.10 -4.72
N LYS A 96 7.88 5.89 -5.56
CA LYS A 96 7.68 7.33 -5.35
C LYS A 96 6.87 7.61 -4.09
N LYS A 97 5.76 6.89 -3.88
CA LYS A 97 4.95 7.00 -2.65
C LYS A 97 5.73 6.58 -1.42
N MET A 98 6.50 5.50 -1.49
CA MET A 98 7.35 5.08 -0.37
C MET A 98 8.43 6.10 -0.04
N THR A 99 9.04 6.73 -1.05
CA THR A 99 10.00 7.82 -0.85
C THR A 99 9.37 8.99 -0.10
N ILE A 100 8.13 9.37 -0.44
CA ILE A 100 7.38 10.39 0.29
C ILE A 100 7.10 9.91 1.72
N ASN A 101 6.65 8.68 1.91
CA ASN A 101 6.31 8.11 3.23
C ASN A 101 7.51 8.00 4.18
N PHE A 102 8.70 7.71 3.67
CA PHE A 102 9.94 7.71 4.46
C PHE A 102 10.29 9.10 5.00
N ASN A 103 9.96 10.15 4.27
CA ASN A 103 10.27 11.54 4.63
C ASN A 103 9.17 12.21 5.47
N ARG A 104 8.02 11.54 5.67
CA ARG A 104 6.90 12.06 6.46
C ARG A 104 7.16 11.90 7.96
N SER A 105 6.76 12.91 8.72
CA SER A 105 6.70 12.85 10.18
C SER A 105 5.33 12.35 10.62
N TRP A 106 5.23 11.09 10.99
CA TRP A 106 3.96 10.48 11.36
C TRP A 106 3.60 10.78 12.81
N LYS A 107 2.41 11.35 13.03
CA LYS A 107 1.84 11.63 14.35
C LYS A 107 0.70 10.66 14.64
N LYS A 108 0.83 9.95 15.75
CA LYS A 108 -0.23 9.09 16.28
C LYS A 108 -1.36 9.96 16.83
N GLN A 109 -2.59 9.62 16.47
CA GLN A 109 -3.81 10.24 16.98
C GLN A 109 -4.35 9.50 18.20
N ALA A 110 -5.28 10.13 18.93
CA ALA A 110 -5.90 9.54 20.11
C ALA A 110 -6.68 8.24 19.82
N ASN A 111 -7.18 8.07 18.60
CA ASN A 111 -7.87 6.86 18.13
C ASN A 111 -6.92 5.76 17.63
N GLY A 112 -5.60 5.95 17.72
CA GLY A 112 -4.59 4.99 17.26
C GLY A 112 -4.22 5.09 15.77
N SER A 113 -4.91 5.91 14.98
CA SER A 113 -4.51 6.17 13.59
C SER A 113 -3.23 7.01 13.52
N TYR A 114 -2.59 7.02 12.36
CA TYR A 114 -1.43 7.87 12.08
C TYR A 114 -1.77 8.85 10.96
N HIS A 115 -1.45 10.12 11.16
CA HIS A 115 -1.50 11.16 10.13
C HIS A 115 -0.14 11.85 10.04
N HIS A 116 0.24 12.25 8.83
CA HIS A 116 1.46 13.01 8.56
C HIS A 116 1.19 14.50 8.46
#